data_AF-A0A1J5PQN3-F1
#
_entry.id   AF-A0A1J5PQN3-F1
#
_cell.length_a   1.000
_cell.length_b   1.000
_cell.length_c   1.000
_cell.angle_alpha   90.00
_cell.angle_beta   90.00
_cell.angle_gamma   90.00
#
_symmetry.space_group_name_H-M   'P 1'
#
loop_
_entity.id
_entity.type
_entity.pdbx_description
1 polymer ?
#
loop_
_entity_poly.entity_id
_entity_poly.type
_entity_poly.pdbx_seq_one_letter_code
_entity_poly.pdbx_strand_id
1 'polypeptide(L)'
;MDAPKIPIALPSTSASTTADRAHLTELAARATVPAGDRAQRLLHPWSAYAVVPLFGLANAGIRLDGQALSAALHSRITLGVVLALVLGNAIGIFGASTLALRGHLGELPGRVRYGHLLGGAILAGIGFTISLFVAELAFTDAVLREQAKVGILAGSLIAAALGTALLRILGERLPLCSPAGLPDALPPRPWLAPVT
;
A
#
# COMPACT_ATOMS: atom_id res chain seq x y z
N MET A 1 -39.92 -11.11 0.12
CA MET A 1 -38.94 -11.61 1.10
C MET A 1 -38.50 -10.39 1.88
N ASP A 2 -39.26 -10.09 2.94
CA ASP A 2 -39.25 -8.81 3.64
C ASP A 2 -38.01 -8.67 4.54
N ALA A 3 -37.29 -7.57 4.38
CA ALA A 3 -36.22 -7.20 5.29
C ALA A 3 -36.80 -6.86 6.68
N PRO A 4 -36.23 -7.37 7.77
CA PRO A 4 -36.70 -7.07 9.12
C PRO A 4 -36.45 -5.59 9.42
N LYS A 5 -37.54 -4.81 9.54
CA LYS A 5 -37.52 -3.45 10.07
C LYS A 5 -37.14 -3.52 11.54
N ILE A 6 -35.89 -3.18 11.88
CA ILE A 6 -35.45 -3.03 13.27
C ILE A 6 -36.00 -1.68 13.76
N PRO A 7 -36.93 -1.63 14.73
CA PRO A 7 -37.44 -0.37 15.25
C PRO A 7 -36.39 0.23 16.20
N ILE A 8 -35.72 1.27 15.76
CA ILE A 8 -34.90 2.12 16.63
C ILE A 8 -35.87 3.07 17.35
N ALA A 9 -36.51 2.58 18.41
CA ALA A 9 -37.24 3.45 19.34
C ALA A 9 -36.21 4.15 20.23
N LEU A 10 -35.97 5.44 19.99
CA LEU A 10 -35.14 6.27 20.88
C LEU A 10 -35.94 6.54 22.18
N PRO A 11 -35.43 6.15 23.36
CA PRO A 11 -36.13 6.41 24.61
C PRO A 11 -36.25 7.91 24.86
N SER A 12 -37.43 8.37 25.27
CA SER A 12 -37.73 9.77 25.57
C SER A 12 -36.73 10.35 26.58
N THR A 13 -36.06 11.42 26.19
CA THR A 13 -34.92 12.07 26.84
C THR A 13 -35.27 12.88 28.09
N SER A 14 -35.90 12.27 29.10
CA SER A 14 -36.18 12.96 30.38
C SER A 14 -35.43 12.41 31.61
N ALA A 15 -34.60 11.37 31.49
CA ALA A 15 -33.96 10.76 32.67
C ALA A 15 -32.57 10.11 32.48
N SER A 16 -31.84 10.33 31.38
CA SER A 16 -30.52 9.70 31.19
C SER A 16 -29.35 10.58 31.68
N THR A 17 -28.53 10.02 32.56
CA THR A 17 -27.29 10.65 33.07
C THR A 17 -26.34 10.95 31.90
N THR A 18 -25.48 11.96 32.02
CA THR A 18 -24.48 12.35 31.00
C THR A 18 -23.67 11.15 30.46
N ALA A 19 -23.41 10.14 31.30
CA ALA A 19 -22.72 8.91 30.92
C ALA A 19 -23.50 8.03 29.93
N ASP A 20 -24.81 7.85 30.11
CA ASP A 20 -25.64 7.04 29.21
C ASP A 20 -25.76 7.70 27.83
N ARG A 21 -25.87 9.03 27.80
CA ARG A 21 -25.88 9.78 26.54
C ARG A 21 -24.55 9.63 25.81
N ALA A 22 -23.42 9.71 26.51
CA ALA A 22 -22.10 9.49 25.93
C ALA A 22 -21.96 8.06 25.36
N HIS A 23 -22.42 7.06 26.09
CA HIS A 23 -22.37 5.66 25.67
C HIS A 23 -23.25 5.38 24.44
N LEU A 24 -24.50 5.87 24.40
CA LEU A 24 -25.39 5.72 23.25
C LEU A 24 -24.84 6.44 22.00
N THR A 25 -24.21 7.59 22.20
CA THR A 25 -23.54 8.32 21.11
C THR A 25 -22.37 7.52 20.54
N GLU A 26 -21.59 6.86 21.40
CA GLU A 26 -20.50 5.99 20.96
C GLU A 26 -21.01 4.75 20.23
N LEU A 27 -22.09 4.12 20.70
CA LEU A 27 -22.71 2.98 20.02
C LEU A 27 -23.25 3.37 18.62
N ALA A 28 -23.94 4.51 18.52
CA ALA A 28 -24.43 5.03 17.25
C ALA A 28 -23.27 5.35 16.28
N ALA A 29 -22.20 5.97 16.78
CA ALA A 29 -21.01 6.28 15.98
C ALA A 29 -20.24 5.01 15.54
N ARG A 30 -20.25 3.94 16.34
CA ARG A 30 -19.67 2.64 15.95
C ARG A 30 -20.52 1.93 14.90
N ALA A 31 -21.84 2.13 14.90
CA ALA A 31 -22.78 1.53 13.96
C ALA A 31 -22.72 2.14 12.55
N THR A 32 -22.29 3.41 12.41
CA THR A 32 -22.15 4.07 11.09
C THR A 32 -20.92 3.60 10.30
N VAL A 33 -19.94 2.96 10.96
CA VAL A 33 -18.74 2.46 10.30
C VAL A 33 -18.92 0.99 9.92
N PRO A 34 -18.66 0.58 8.66
CA PRO A 34 -18.73 -0.82 8.26
C PRO A 34 -17.87 -1.75 9.14
N ALA A 35 -18.34 -2.97 9.37
CA ALA A 35 -17.63 -3.96 10.18
C ALA A 35 -16.23 -4.28 9.62
N GLY A 36 -16.09 -4.31 8.30
CA GLY A 36 -14.81 -4.51 7.61
C GLY A 36 -13.79 -3.41 7.95
N ASP A 37 -14.20 -2.15 7.91
CA ASP A 37 -13.32 -1.03 8.23
C ASP A 37 -12.86 -1.05 9.68
N ARG A 38 -13.74 -1.46 10.60
CA ARG A 38 -13.38 -1.65 12.01
C ARG A 38 -12.35 -2.77 12.17
N ALA A 39 -12.57 -3.92 11.55
CA ALA A 39 -11.65 -5.05 11.59
C ALA A 39 -10.28 -4.69 10.99
N GLN A 40 -10.27 -3.98 9.85
CA GLN A 40 -9.03 -3.51 9.22
C GLN A 40 -8.24 -2.61 10.17
N ARG A 41 -8.88 -1.60 10.79
CA ARG A 41 -8.19 -0.70 11.74
C ARG A 41 -7.61 -1.44 12.94
N LEU A 42 -8.28 -2.49 13.41
CA LEU A 42 -7.79 -3.33 14.51
C LEU A 42 -6.62 -4.22 14.10
N LEU A 43 -6.67 -4.83 12.91
CA LEU A 43 -5.66 -5.77 12.43
C LEU A 43 -4.42 -5.08 11.84
N HIS A 44 -4.57 -3.87 11.29
CA HIS A 44 -3.48 -3.15 10.66
C HIS A 44 -2.22 -3.00 11.53
N PRO A 45 -2.30 -2.54 12.80
CA PRO A 45 -1.10 -2.41 13.63
C PRO A 45 -0.46 -3.77 13.95
N TRP A 46 -1.25 -4.81 14.19
CA TRP A 46 -0.71 -6.17 14.42
C TRP A 46 0.01 -6.70 13.18
N SER A 47 -0.58 -6.52 12.01
CA SER A 47 0.03 -6.92 10.75
C SER A 47 1.33 -6.14 10.48
N ALA A 48 1.27 -4.81 10.56
CA ALA A 48 2.38 -3.94 10.21
C ALA A 48 3.56 -4.01 11.20
N TYR A 49 3.30 -4.14 12.50
CA TYR A 49 4.33 -4.05 13.54
C TYR A 49 4.74 -5.39 14.16
N ALA A 50 3.93 -6.45 14.04
CA ALA A 50 4.28 -7.77 14.56
C ALA A 50 4.48 -8.79 13.46
N VAL A 51 3.45 -9.02 12.62
CA VAL A 51 3.46 -10.11 11.63
C VAL A 51 4.51 -9.90 10.55
N VAL A 52 4.51 -8.72 9.91
CA VAL A 52 5.44 -8.42 8.80
C VAL A 52 6.90 -8.44 9.25
N PRO A 53 7.31 -7.79 10.37
CA PRO A 53 8.68 -7.87 10.86
C PRO A 53 9.09 -9.29 11.26
N LEU A 54 8.22 -10.04 11.95
CA LEU A 54 8.49 -11.42 12.33
C LEU A 54 8.67 -12.33 11.11
N PHE A 55 7.80 -12.18 10.11
CA PHE A 55 7.89 -12.92 8.84
C PHE A 55 9.20 -12.60 8.12
N GLY A 56 9.56 -11.33 8.05
CA GLY A 56 10.82 -10.87 7.48
C GLY A 56 12.02 -11.52 8.17
N LEU A 57 12.07 -11.45 9.50
CA LEU A 57 13.15 -12.06 10.30
C LEU A 57 13.24 -13.58 10.11
N ALA A 58 12.11 -14.28 10.07
CA ALA A 58 12.08 -15.74 9.89
C ALA A 58 12.58 -16.18 8.50
N ASN A 59 12.28 -15.39 7.45
CA ASN A 59 12.60 -15.76 6.07
C ASN A 59 13.92 -15.15 5.56
N ALA A 60 14.36 -14.04 6.15
CA ALA A 60 15.59 -13.34 5.79
C ALA A 60 16.87 -13.99 6.32
N GLY A 61 16.79 -15.16 6.97
CA GLY A 61 17.93 -15.95 7.46
C GLY A 61 18.91 -16.38 6.36
N ILE A 62 19.61 -15.41 5.78
CA ILE A 62 20.56 -15.56 4.69
C ILE A 62 21.95 -15.59 5.31
N ARG A 63 22.72 -16.63 4.99
CA ARG A 63 24.13 -16.69 5.38
C ARG A 63 24.91 -15.72 4.50
N LEU A 64 25.14 -14.50 5.00
CA LEU A 64 25.98 -13.51 4.34
C LEU A 64 27.45 -13.86 4.58
N ASP A 65 27.96 -14.83 3.83
CA ASP A 65 29.40 -15.05 3.71
C ASP A 65 29.94 -14.35 2.45
N GLY A 66 31.22 -13.97 2.45
CA GLY A 66 31.83 -13.23 1.34
C GLY A 66 31.86 -14.02 0.02
N GLN A 67 31.90 -15.35 0.08
CA GLN A 67 31.92 -16.26 -1.06
C GLN A 67 30.51 -16.44 -1.65
N ALA A 68 29.48 -16.56 -0.82
CA ALA A 68 28.07 -16.60 -1.17
C ALA A 68 27.63 -15.27 -1.80
N LEU A 69 28.10 -14.14 -1.29
CA LEU A 69 27.81 -12.83 -1.88
C LEU A 69 28.48 -12.68 -3.25
N SER A 70 29.74 -13.11 -3.41
CA SER A 70 30.42 -13.07 -4.70
C SER A 70 29.75 -14.00 -5.73
N ALA A 71 29.32 -15.19 -5.31
CA ALA A 71 28.59 -16.14 -6.14
C ALA A 71 27.21 -15.60 -6.54
N ALA A 72 26.50 -14.95 -5.62
CA ALA A 72 25.20 -14.33 -5.90
C ALA A 72 25.33 -13.17 -6.90
N LEU A 73 26.36 -12.34 -6.82
CA LEU A 73 26.57 -11.23 -7.77
C LEU A 73 26.74 -11.70 -9.22
N HIS A 74 27.27 -12.91 -9.43
CA HIS A 74 27.42 -13.50 -10.76
C HIS A 74 26.27 -14.45 -11.12
N SER A 75 25.32 -14.66 -10.21
CA SER A 75 24.15 -15.51 -10.47
C SER A 75 23.14 -14.78 -11.36
N ARG A 76 22.71 -15.49 -12.40
CA ARG A 76 21.63 -15.04 -13.29
C ARG A 76 20.32 -14.88 -12.54
N ILE A 77 20.08 -15.66 -11.48
CA ILE A 77 18.86 -15.56 -10.67
C ILE A 77 18.87 -14.25 -9.88
N THR A 78 19.96 -13.96 -9.19
CA THR A 78 20.09 -12.72 -8.42
C THR A 78 19.92 -11.49 -9.31
N LEU A 79 20.61 -11.45 -10.46
CA LEU A 79 20.47 -10.35 -11.42
C LEU A 79 19.06 -10.27 -12.01
N GLY A 80 18.47 -11.41 -12.39
CA GLY A 80 17.12 -11.48 -12.92
C GLY A 80 16.08 -10.94 -11.95
N VAL A 81 16.19 -11.29 -10.67
CA VAL A 81 15.32 -10.81 -9.59
C VAL A 81 15.48 -9.30 -9.37
N VAL A 82 16.72 -8.79 -9.31
CA VAL A 82 16.98 -7.35 -9.14
C VAL A 82 16.37 -6.56 -10.30
N LEU A 83 16.60 -7.01 -11.54
CA LEU A 83 16.06 -6.37 -12.73
C LEU A 83 14.53 -6.44 -12.77
N ALA A 84 13.94 -7.59 -12.43
CA ALA A 84 12.50 -7.75 -12.40
C ALA A 84 11.85 -6.84 -11.34
N LEU A 85 12.43 -6.73 -10.15
CA LEU A 85 11.91 -5.88 -9.08
C LEU A 85 12.02 -4.40 -9.45
N VAL A 86 13.16 -3.96 -9.98
CA VAL A 86 13.40 -2.54 -10.25
C VAL A 86 12.80 -2.13 -11.60
N LEU A 87 13.27 -2.73 -12.69
CA LEU A 87 12.83 -2.35 -14.04
C LEU A 87 11.46 -2.91 -14.36
N GLY A 88 11.13 -4.13 -13.92
CA GLY A 88 9.82 -4.72 -14.17
C GLY A 88 8.69 -3.90 -13.55
N ASN A 89 8.82 -3.51 -12.28
CA ASN A 89 7.83 -2.64 -11.64
C ASN A 89 7.82 -1.22 -12.24
N ALA A 90 8.99 -0.64 -12.51
CA ALA A 90 9.06 0.69 -13.11
C ALA A 90 8.35 0.73 -14.46
N ILE A 91 8.71 -0.17 -15.38
CA ILE A 91 8.13 -0.23 -16.74
C ILE A 91 6.65 -0.63 -16.66
N GLY A 92 6.30 -1.64 -15.86
CA GLY A 92 4.94 -2.14 -15.74
C GLY A 92 3.99 -1.08 -15.20
N ILE A 93 4.31 -0.50 -14.04
CA ILE A 93 3.42 0.46 -13.37
C ILE A 93 3.40 1.79 -14.12
N PHE A 94 4.56 2.35 -14.48
CA PHE A 94 4.61 3.63 -15.19
C PHE A 94 3.98 3.50 -16.58
N GLY A 95 4.28 2.43 -17.31
CA GLY A 95 3.74 2.16 -18.64
C GLY A 95 2.24 1.95 -18.61
N ALA A 96 1.74 1.05 -17.76
CA ALA A 96 0.30 0.79 -17.64
C ALA A 96 -0.48 2.03 -17.18
N SER A 97 0.04 2.76 -16.19
CA SER A 97 -0.61 3.98 -15.69
C SER A 97 -0.63 5.08 -16.75
N THR A 98 0.46 5.27 -17.49
CA THR A 98 0.52 6.26 -18.58
C THR A 98 -0.42 5.88 -19.72
N LEU A 99 -0.53 4.59 -20.03
CA LEU A 99 -1.46 4.10 -21.05
C LEU A 99 -2.92 4.29 -20.62
N ALA A 100 -3.26 3.99 -19.37
CA ALA A 100 -4.59 4.20 -18.82
C ALA A 100 -4.99 5.68 -18.82
N LEU A 101 -4.06 6.57 -18.44
CA LEU A 101 -4.26 8.03 -18.50
C LEU A 101 -4.49 8.52 -19.93
N ARG A 102 -3.68 8.06 -20.88
CA ARG A 102 -3.84 8.42 -22.30
C ARG A 102 -5.13 7.88 -22.91
N GLY A 103 -5.60 6.73 -22.44
CA GLY A 103 -6.86 6.13 -22.86
C GLY A 103 -8.10 6.77 -22.21
N HIS A 104 -7.94 7.74 -21.30
CA HIS A 104 -9.03 8.30 -20.50
C HIS A 104 -9.79 7.22 -19.69
N LEU A 105 -9.12 6.15 -19.27
CA LEU A 105 -9.70 5.09 -18.43
C LEU A 105 -9.79 5.49 -16.95
N GLY A 106 -9.19 6.61 -16.57
CA GLY A 106 -9.24 7.13 -15.21
C GLY A 106 -8.40 8.39 -15.05
N GLU A 107 -8.62 9.11 -13.95
CA GLU A 107 -7.91 10.34 -13.60
C GLU A 107 -7.21 10.15 -12.26
N LEU A 108 -5.97 10.66 -12.14
CA LEU A 108 -5.30 10.69 -10.84
C LEU A 108 -5.81 11.89 -10.04
N PRO A 109 -6.18 11.73 -8.76
CA PRO A 109 -6.59 12.86 -7.92
C PRO A 109 -5.39 13.73 -7.52
N GLY A 110 -5.62 15.04 -7.37
CA GLY A 110 -4.65 15.99 -6.80
C GLY A 110 -3.61 16.50 -7.80
N ARG A 111 -2.46 17.00 -7.33
CA ARG A 111 -1.39 17.57 -8.18
C ARG A 111 -0.28 16.57 -8.46
N VAL A 112 -0.64 15.38 -8.93
CA VAL A 112 0.34 14.32 -9.24
C VAL A 112 1.05 14.64 -10.55
N ARG A 113 2.36 14.42 -10.59
CA ARG A 113 3.25 14.66 -11.72
C ARG A 113 3.79 13.33 -12.23
N TYR A 114 4.22 13.29 -13.49
CA TYR A 114 4.88 12.09 -14.04
C TYR A 114 6.14 11.69 -13.24
N GLY A 115 6.81 12.65 -12.57
CA GLY A 115 7.93 12.35 -11.68
C GLY A 115 7.52 11.61 -10.41
N HIS A 116 6.37 11.98 -9.83
CA HIS A 116 5.77 11.25 -8.72
C HIS A 116 5.36 9.83 -9.15
N LEU A 117 4.79 9.70 -10.34
CA LEU A 117 4.38 8.40 -10.89
C LEU A 117 5.59 7.47 -11.13
N LEU A 118 6.66 7.97 -11.76
CA LEU A 118 7.86 7.19 -12.03
C LEU A 118 8.59 6.80 -10.72
N GLY A 119 8.75 7.75 -9.80
CA GLY A 119 9.36 7.47 -8.51
C GLY A 119 8.56 6.46 -7.68
N GLY A 120 7.23 6.58 -7.68
CA GLY A 120 6.32 5.60 -7.07
C GLY A 120 6.38 4.22 -7.73
N ALA A 121 6.47 4.17 -9.06
CA ALA A 121 6.62 2.92 -9.81
C ALA A 121 7.91 2.16 -9.45
N ILE A 122 9.02 2.87 -9.23
CA ILE A 122 10.26 2.26 -8.77
C ILE A 122 10.16 1.83 -7.30
N LEU A 123 9.56 2.64 -6.43
CA LEU A 123 9.34 2.29 -5.01
C LEU A 123 8.45 1.05 -4.85
N ALA A 124 7.50 0.83 -5.75
CA ALA A 124 6.70 -0.40 -5.78
C ALA A 124 7.55 -1.66 -6.00
N GLY A 125 8.79 -1.51 -6.49
CA GLY A 125 9.80 -2.57 -6.56
C GLY A 125 10.35 -3.06 -5.21
N ILE A 126 9.93 -2.48 -4.08
CA ILE A 126 10.27 -2.97 -2.74
C ILE A 126 9.45 -4.23 -2.45
N GLY A 127 9.93 -5.36 -2.96
CA GLY A 127 9.24 -6.66 -2.89
C GLY A 127 9.48 -7.46 -1.61
N PHE A 128 10.44 -7.05 -0.76
CA PHE A 128 10.94 -7.74 0.44
C PHE A 128 10.11 -8.95 0.91
N THR A 129 9.01 -8.78 1.64
CA THR A 129 8.27 -9.90 2.24
C THR A 129 7.54 -10.78 1.23
N ILE A 130 6.81 -10.20 0.27
CA ILE A 130 6.06 -10.96 -0.73
C ILE A 130 7.01 -11.71 -1.65
N SER A 131 8.09 -11.07 -2.09
CA SER A 131 9.08 -11.71 -2.96
C SER A 131 9.86 -12.81 -2.23
N LEU A 132 10.19 -12.64 -0.93
CA LEU A 132 10.82 -13.70 -0.14
C LEU A 132 9.90 -14.93 -0.04
N PHE A 133 8.60 -14.70 0.21
CA PHE A 133 7.59 -15.77 0.22
C PHE A 133 7.49 -16.49 -1.13
N VAL A 134 7.40 -15.72 -2.22
CA VAL A 134 7.30 -16.28 -3.58
C VAL A 134 8.57 -17.05 -3.94
N ALA A 135 9.75 -16.60 -3.53
CA ALA A 135 11.01 -17.31 -3.77
C ALA A 135 11.08 -18.67 -3.05
N GLU A 136 10.58 -18.76 -1.81
CA GLU A 136 10.48 -20.03 -1.07
C GLU A 136 9.53 -21.02 -1.76
N LEU A 137 8.45 -20.54 -2.37
CA LEU A 137 7.52 -21.38 -3.13
C LEU A 137 8.03 -21.76 -4.52
N ALA A 138 8.78 -20.87 -5.17
CA ALA A 138 9.20 -21.03 -6.56
C ALA A 138 10.41 -21.96 -6.73
N PHE A 139 11.32 -22.00 -5.75
CA PHE A 139 12.59 -22.72 -5.86
C PHE A 139 12.69 -23.83 -4.83
N THR A 140 12.91 -25.06 -5.28
CA THR A 140 13.13 -26.23 -4.41
C THR A 140 14.59 -26.34 -3.96
N ASP A 141 15.54 -25.96 -4.83
CA ASP A 141 16.96 -25.96 -4.54
C ASP A 141 17.32 -24.86 -3.51
N ALA A 142 18.08 -25.24 -2.49
CA ALA A 142 18.53 -24.33 -1.44
C ALA A 142 19.45 -23.22 -1.97
N VAL A 143 20.36 -23.53 -2.89
CA VAL A 143 21.32 -22.57 -3.45
C VAL A 143 20.60 -21.50 -4.27
N LEU A 144 19.62 -21.92 -5.09
CA LEU A 144 18.84 -20.98 -5.90
C LEU A 144 17.95 -20.08 -5.03
N ARG A 145 17.40 -20.61 -3.93
CA ARG A 145 16.68 -19.81 -2.93
C ARG A 145 17.56 -18.77 -2.29
N GLU A 146 18.75 -19.13 -1.82
CA GLU A 146 19.67 -18.17 -1.22
C GLU A 146 20.05 -17.05 -2.20
N GLN A 147 20.37 -17.39 -3.45
CA GLN A 147 20.66 -16.42 -4.51
C GLN A 147 19.46 -15.50 -4.82
N ALA A 148 18.24 -16.04 -4.84
CA ALA A 148 17.02 -15.27 -5.02
C ALA A 148 16.78 -14.31 -3.83
N LYS A 149 16.95 -14.77 -2.59
CA LYS A 149 16.82 -13.93 -1.39
C LYS A 149 17.80 -12.77 -1.41
N VAL A 150 19.07 -13.01 -1.76
CA VAL A 150 20.07 -11.93 -1.95
C VAL A 150 19.61 -10.94 -3.02
N GLY A 151 19.10 -11.43 -4.14
CA GLY A 151 18.56 -10.58 -5.21
C GLY A 151 17.37 -9.73 -4.76
N ILE A 152 16.46 -10.30 -3.95
CA ILE A 152 15.31 -9.58 -3.40
C ILE A 152 15.75 -8.47 -2.47
N LEU A 153 16.72 -8.74 -1.58
CA LEU A 153 17.25 -7.73 -0.67
C LEU A 153 17.95 -6.60 -1.43
N ALA A 154 18.86 -6.95 -2.34
CA ALA A 154 19.59 -5.98 -3.15
C ALA A 154 18.64 -5.16 -4.02
N GLY A 155 17.69 -5.82 -4.71
CA GLY A 155 16.70 -5.17 -5.56
C GLY A 155 15.78 -4.25 -4.77
N SER A 156 15.31 -4.66 -3.59
CA SER A 156 14.47 -3.83 -2.72
C SER A 156 15.24 -2.59 -2.22
N LEU A 157 16.51 -2.74 -1.87
CA LEU A 157 17.35 -1.62 -1.44
C LEU A 157 17.62 -0.64 -2.58
N ILE A 158 17.92 -1.15 -3.78
CA ILE A 158 18.11 -0.35 -4.99
C ILE A 158 16.81 0.39 -5.34
N ALA A 159 15.67 -0.30 -5.31
CA ALA A 159 14.35 0.31 -5.54
C ALA A 159 14.04 1.42 -4.53
N ALA A 160 14.30 1.19 -3.23
CA ALA A 160 14.10 2.19 -2.19
C ALA A 160 15.00 3.41 -2.40
N ALA A 161 16.29 3.21 -2.69
CA ALA A 161 17.24 4.28 -2.90
C ALA A 161 16.93 5.09 -4.18
N LEU A 162 16.79 4.41 -5.32
CA LEU A 162 16.52 5.04 -6.61
C LEU A 162 15.13 5.71 -6.63
N GLY A 163 14.09 5.03 -6.14
CA GLY A 163 12.74 5.58 -6.10
C GLY A 163 12.68 6.83 -5.23
N THR A 164 13.31 6.81 -4.06
CA THR A 164 13.41 8.00 -3.18
C THR A 164 14.20 9.13 -3.83
N ALA A 165 15.35 8.83 -4.45
CA ALA A 165 16.15 9.82 -5.15
C ALA A 165 15.38 10.46 -6.32
N LEU A 166 14.70 9.66 -7.14
CA LEU A 166 13.91 10.16 -8.25
C LEU A 166 12.72 10.98 -7.77
N LEU A 167 12.01 10.58 -6.71
CA LEU A 167 10.95 11.40 -6.14
C LEU A 167 11.47 12.77 -5.71
N ARG A 168 12.63 12.82 -5.05
CA ARG A 168 13.21 14.08 -4.58
C ARG A 168 13.69 14.98 -5.72
N ILE A 169 14.26 14.42 -6.78
CA ILE A 169 14.90 15.20 -7.86
C ILE A 169 13.88 15.53 -8.97
N LEU A 170 13.11 14.53 -9.41
CA LEU A 170 12.21 14.62 -10.56
C LEU A 170 10.77 14.92 -10.17
N GLY A 171 10.38 14.72 -8.90
CA GLY A 171 9.02 14.89 -8.41
C GLY A 171 8.38 16.18 -8.90
N GLU A 172 9.03 17.32 -8.63
CA GLU A 172 8.54 18.65 -9.03
C GLU A 172 8.96 19.10 -10.44
N ARG A 173 9.90 18.39 -11.09
CA ARG A 173 10.46 18.82 -12.38
C ARG A 173 9.62 18.38 -13.58
N LEU A 174 8.84 17.33 -13.43
CA LEU A 174 8.02 16.77 -14.51
C LEU A 174 6.61 17.41 -14.57
N PRO A 175 5.96 17.37 -15.75
CA PRO A 175 4.63 17.94 -15.92
C PRO A 175 3.59 17.17 -15.11
N LEU A 176 2.46 17.84 -14.85
CA LEU A 176 1.29 17.25 -14.20
C LEU A 176 0.72 16.14 -15.09
N CYS A 177 0.41 15.00 -14.47
CA CYS A 177 -0.35 13.92 -15.11
C CYS A 177 -1.82 13.92 -14.68
N SER A 178 -2.14 14.64 -13.60
CA SER A 178 -3.52 14.86 -13.14
C SER A 178 -4.12 16.12 -13.78
N PRO A 179 -5.44 16.14 -14.02
CA PRO A 179 -6.15 17.38 -14.38
C PRO A 179 -5.92 18.47 -13.32
N ALA A 180 -5.69 19.70 -13.78
CA ALA A 180 -5.36 20.83 -12.91
C ALA A 180 -6.55 21.39 -12.08
N GLY A 181 -7.70 20.71 -12.10
CA GLY A 181 -8.92 21.16 -11.43
C GLY A 181 -8.74 21.20 -9.90
N LEU A 182 -9.23 22.27 -9.26
CA LEU A 182 -9.50 22.21 -7.82
C LEU A 182 -10.50 21.07 -7.57
N PRO A 183 -10.41 20.36 -6.44
CA PRO A 183 -11.51 19.48 -6.03
C PRO A 183 -12.81 20.26 -6.06
N ASP A 184 -13.90 19.61 -6.49
CA ASP A 184 -15.21 20.25 -6.62
C ASP A 184 -15.49 21.08 -5.37
N ALA A 185 -15.76 22.36 -5.58
CA ALA A 185 -16.08 23.26 -4.50
C ALA A 185 -17.28 22.66 -3.77
N LEU A 186 -17.05 22.38 -2.49
CA LEU A 186 -18.08 22.01 -1.54
C LEU A 186 -19.31 22.91 -1.77
N PRO A 187 -20.53 22.38 -2.01
CA PRO A 187 -21.71 23.20 -2.29
C PRO A 187 -21.88 24.35 -1.29
N PRO A 188 -22.35 25.52 -1.72
CA PRO A 188 -22.47 26.68 -0.85
C PRO A 188 -23.36 26.36 0.37
N ARG A 189 -22.95 26.87 1.54
CA ARG A 189 -23.69 26.74 2.81
C ARG A 189 -25.15 27.20 2.63
N PRO A 190 -26.10 26.64 3.40
CA PRO A 190 -25.91 25.86 4.61
C PRO A 190 -25.88 24.35 4.37
N TRP A 191 -24.86 23.69 4.90
CA TRP A 191 -24.80 22.24 4.99
C TRP A 191 -25.91 21.77 5.93
N LEU A 192 -26.98 21.21 5.37
CA LEU A 192 -27.91 20.43 6.16
C LEU A 192 -27.22 19.09 6.45
N ALA A 193 -26.88 18.87 7.72
CA ALA A 193 -26.53 17.52 8.17
C ALA A 193 -27.69 16.59 7.76
N PRO A 194 -27.41 15.36 7.32
CA PRO A 194 -28.47 14.42 6.95
C PRO A 194 -29.46 14.33 8.10
N VAL A 195 -30.69 14.78 7.82
CA VAL A 195 -31.78 14.79 8.80
C VAL A 195 -32.15 13.33 8.99
N THR A 196 -31.82 12.82 10.18
CA THR A 196 -32.16 11.48 10.65
C THR A 196 -33.65 11.21 10.55
#